data_AF-A0A3P8XJL5-F1
#
_entry.id   AF-A0A3P8XJL5-F1
#
_cell.length_a   1.000
_cell.length_b   1.000
_cell.length_c   1.000
_cell.angle_alpha   90.00
_cell.angle_beta   90.00
_cell.angle_gamma   90.00
#
_symmetry.space_group_name_H-M   'P 1'
#
loop_
_entity.id
_entity.type
_entity.pdbx_description
1 polymer ?
#
loop_
_entity_poly.entity_id
_entity_poly.type
_entity_poly.pdbx_seq_one_letter_code
_entity_poly.pdbx_strand_id
1 'polypeptide(L)'
;MRDLHFKDHFWNVDLTSTAGYDCLIQHLNDGKRTCKEIEDFIKARASIEEKYAKELMGLSKKVCGHNEMNLSHLQLAQTMREEARKLEDFRERQKEARKKVEQQMDALHKQRATHLKKTLESKKTYELKCRDKEEAEQNMNRNASTSNAKQQEKLFAKTQQAKQNAEETDKIYMQNVSLFGKIKEDWQKEHIKACEVFEAQEMERINTLRNMLWTHLNQLSQQCVTSDELYEEVRKSLEQCDIQEDIAHFVNLRRTGDKPPAPVLYENFYTGQRPLSTIQMPLSNSR
;
A
#
# COMPACT_ATOMS: atom_id res chain seq x y z
N MET A 1 25.64 -8.52 11.81
CA MET A 1 24.84 -7.69 12.74
C MET A 1 23.91 -8.62 13.49
N ARG A 2 23.52 -8.29 14.73
CA ARG A 2 22.47 -9.06 15.43
C ARG A 2 21.12 -8.68 14.82
N ASP A 3 20.27 -9.67 14.57
CA ASP A 3 18.90 -9.43 14.14
C ASP A 3 18.12 -8.78 15.28
N LEU A 4 17.46 -7.66 14.99
CA LEU A 4 16.66 -6.91 15.95
C LEU A 4 15.20 -7.24 15.71
N HIS A 5 14.51 -7.75 16.73
CA HIS A 5 13.09 -8.09 16.63
C HIS A 5 12.19 -7.16 17.44
N PHE A 6 10.97 -6.96 16.95
CA PHE A 6 9.93 -6.19 17.66
C PHE A 6 9.67 -6.76 19.07
N LYS A 7 9.59 -8.09 19.18
CA LYS A 7 9.33 -8.77 20.46
C LYS A 7 10.43 -8.57 21.51
N ASP A 8 11.61 -8.10 21.13
CA ASP A 8 12.74 -7.91 22.05
C ASP A 8 12.89 -6.45 22.49
N HIS A 9 12.32 -5.49 21.76
CA HIS A 9 12.62 -4.07 21.92
C HIS A 9 11.41 -3.16 22.20
N PHE A 10 10.17 -3.66 22.05
CA PHE A 10 8.96 -2.87 22.29
C PHE A 10 8.32 -3.21 23.64
N TRP A 11 9.12 -3.09 24.70
CA TRP A 11 8.71 -3.28 26.10
C TRP A 11 8.72 -1.97 26.90
N ASN A 12 8.07 -1.97 28.05
CA ASN A 12 8.15 -0.89 29.03
C ASN A 12 8.26 -1.46 30.45
N VAL A 13 8.92 -0.71 31.35
CA VAL A 13 9.12 -1.10 32.76
C VAL A 13 7.84 -0.88 33.58
N ASP A 14 7.00 0.10 33.20
CA ASP A 14 5.69 0.29 33.82
C ASP A 14 4.76 -0.90 33.46
N LEU A 15 4.27 -1.58 34.49
CA LEU A 15 3.42 -2.78 34.42
C LEU A 15 2.13 -2.57 33.63
N THR A 16 1.68 -1.33 33.45
CA THR A 16 0.46 -1.00 32.72
C THR A 16 0.69 -0.23 31.43
N SER A 17 1.91 0.24 31.18
CA SER A 17 2.21 0.99 29.97
C SER A 17 2.01 0.14 28.71
N THR A 18 1.46 0.78 27.68
CA THR A 18 1.24 0.24 26.34
C THR A 18 2.12 0.93 25.30
N ALA A 19 3.02 1.83 25.69
CA ALA A 19 3.74 2.72 24.77
C ALA A 19 4.50 1.97 23.64
N GLY A 20 5.10 0.81 23.94
CA GLY A 20 5.76 -0.02 22.94
C GLY A 20 4.77 -0.57 21.90
N TYR A 21 3.63 -1.09 22.37
CA TYR A 21 2.54 -1.54 21.50
C TYR A 21 1.95 -0.38 20.68
N ASP A 22 1.68 0.76 21.30
CA ASP A 22 1.11 1.94 20.63
C ASP A 22 2.04 2.46 19.52
N CYS A 23 3.36 2.42 19.75
CA CYS A 23 4.36 2.75 18.74
C CYS A 23 4.29 1.82 17.53
N LEU A 24 4.18 0.51 17.75
CA LEU A 24 4.03 -0.48 16.66
C LEU A 24 2.73 -0.26 15.88
N ILE A 25 1.61 -0.04 16.57
CA ILE A 25 0.32 0.22 15.91
C ILE A 25 0.37 1.50 15.07
N GLN A 26 0.98 2.56 15.59
CA GLN A 26 1.18 3.79 14.82
C GLN A 26 2.00 3.54 13.55
N HIS A 27 3.13 2.82 13.69
CA HIS A 27 3.98 2.46 12.56
C HIS A 27 3.24 1.67 11.46
N LEU A 28 2.45 0.66 11.84
CA LEU A 28 1.64 -0.13 10.90
C LEU A 28 0.54 0.71 10.22
N ASN A 29 -0.05 1.66 10.94
CA ASN A 29 -1.05 2.57 10.38
C ASN A 29 -0.43 3.56 9.37
N ASP A 30 0.79 4.04 9.63
CA ASP A 30 1.53 4.86 8.69
C ASP A 30 1.97 4.05 7.45
N GLY A 31 2.36 2.79 7.63
CA GLY A 31 2.59 1.85 6.54
C GLY A 31 1.34 1.64 5.67
N LYS A 32 0.16 1.48 6.29
CA LYS A 32 -1.13 1.40 5.58
C LYS A 32 -1.44 2.67 4.79
N ARG A 33 -1.17 3.85 5.35
CA ARG A 33 -1.35 5.14 4.67
C ARG A 33 -0.46 5.23 3.43
N THR A 34 0.81 4.84 3.57
CA THR A 34 1.77 4.78 2.45
C THR A 34 1.24 3.89 1.31
N CYS A 35 0.69 2.72 1.62
CA CYS A 35 0.07 1.86 0.59
C CYS A 35 -1.10 2.54 -0.12
N LYS A 36 -1.92 3.33 0.59
CA LYS A 36 -3.03 4.07 -0.02
C LYS A 36 -2.53 5.19 -0.95
N GLU A 37 -1.51 5.92 -0.53
CA GLU A 37 -0.89 6.98 -1.35
C GLU A 37 -0.29 6.42 -2.64
N ILE A 38 0.41 5.28 -2.57
CA ILE A 38 0.97 4.61 -3.76
C ILE A 38 -0.16 4.08 -4.66
N GLU A 39 -1.21 3.49 -4.09
CA GLU A 39 -2.38 3.05 -4.87
C GLU A 39 -2.99 4.23 -5.64
N ASP A 40 -3.24 5.35 -4.96
CA ASP A 40 -3.84 6.54 -5.57
C ASP A 40 -2.95 7.13 -6.66
N PHE A 41 -1.64 7.14 -6.44
CA PHE A 41 -0.67 7.54 -7.45
C PHE A 41 -0.75 6.65 -8.71
N ILE A 42 -0.74 5.32 -8.56
CA ILE A 42 -0.80 4.40 -9.69
C ILE A 42 -2.15 4.51 -10.42
N LYS A 43 -3.27 4.67 -9.70
CA LYS A 43 -4.60 4.92 -10.29
C LYS A 43 -4.59 6.21 -11.13
N ALA A 44 -4.06 7.31 -10.60
CA ALA A 44 -3.95 8.56 -11.34
C ALA A 44 -3.05 8.42 -12.58
N ARG A 45 -1.91 7.75 -12.45
CA ARG A 45 -0.99 7.48 -13.57
C ARG A 45 -1.65 6.66 -14.67
N ALA A 46 -2.44 5.64 -14.31
CA ALA A 46 -3.21 4.81 -15.25
C ALA A 46 -4.31 5.60 -15.99
N SER A 47 -4.94 6.57 -15.32
CA SER A 47 -5.92 7.45 -15.97
C SER A 47 -5.27 8.39 -16.98
N ILE A 48 -4.09 8.94 -16.66
CA ILE A 48 -3.30 9.75 -17.59
C ILE A 48 -2.90 8.93 -18.81
N GLU A 49 -2.38 7.72 -18.59
CA GLU A 49 -1.95 6.83 -19.67
C GLU A 49 -3.11 6.44 -20.60
N GLU A 50 -4.27 6.10 -20.05
CA GLU A 50 -5.46 5.78 -20.85
C GLU A 50 -5.91 6.98 -21.69
N LYS A 51 -5.89 8.19 -21.11
CA LYS A 51 -6.25 9.40 -21.84
C LYS A 51 -5.30 9.62 -23.02
N TYR A 52 -3.99 9.50 -22.79
CA TYR A 52 -2.98 9.60 -23.83
C TYR A 52 -3.22 8.59 -24.96
N ALA A 53 -3.44 7.32 -24.62
CA ALA A 53 -3.75 6.26 -25.59
C ALA A 53 -4.99 6.59 -26.43
N LYS A 54 -6.06 7.10 -25.80
CA LYS A 54 -7.31 7.47 -26.49
C LYS A 54 -7.12 8.65 -27.44
N GLU A 55 -6.33 9.64 -27.06
CA GLU A 55 -6.02 10.79 -27.92
C GLU A 55 -5.19 10.36 -29.13
N LEU A 56 -4.19 9.50 -28.95
CA LEU A 56 -3.41 8.92 -30.07
C LEU A 56 -4.30 8.09 -31.02
N MET A 57 -5.22 7.28 -30.50
CA MET A 57 -6.22 6.57 -31.32
C MET A 57 -7.10 7.52 -32.13
N GLY A 58 -7.52 8.63 -31.51
CA GLY A 58 -8.31 9.66 -32.18
C GLY A 58 -7.55 10.34 -33.30
N LEU A 59 -6.23 10.51 -33.15
CA LEU A 59 -5.35 11.06 -34.18
C LEU A 59 -5.16 10.07 -35.34
N SER A 60 -4.84 8.80 -35.04
CA SER A 60 -4.54 7.82 -36.08
C SER A 60 -5.74 7.57 -36.98
N LYS A 61 -6.94 7.34 -36.40
CA LYS A 61 -8.18 7.06 -37.14
C LYS A 61 -8.55 8.09 -38.22
N LYS A 62 -8.05 9.31 -38.12
CA LYS A 62 -8.33 10.38 -39.10
C LYS A 62 -7.42 10.35 -40.32
N VAL A 63 -6.28 9.65 -40.27
CA VAL A 63 -5.20 9.77 -41.27
C VAL A 63 -4.69 8.41 -41.75
N CYS A 64 -4.58 7.40 -40.87
CA CYS A 64 -4.08 6.07 -41.19
C CYS A 64 -4.93 5.02 -40.45
N GLY A 65 -5.08 3.79 -40.96
CA GLY A 65 -5.89 2.74 -40.33
C GLY A 65 -5.51 2.36 -38.88
N HIS A 66 -6.08 1.26 -38.37
CA HIS A 66 -5.82 0.77 -37.00
C HIS A 66 -4.30 0.61 -36.73
N ASN A 67 -3.76 1.32 -35.75
CA ASN A 67 -2.33 1.28 -35.38
C ASN A 67 -2.11 0.51 -34.07
N GLU A 68 -1.11 -0.36 -34.05
CA GLU A 68 -0.73 -1.23 -32.94
C GLU A 68 -0.15 -0.47 -31.73
N MET A 69 0.50 0.68 -31.97
CA MET A 69 1.05 1.57 -30.93
C MET A 69 0.03 1.99 -29.87
N ASN A 70 -1.21 2.22 -30.31
CA ASN A 70 -2.29 2.68 -29.46
C ASN A 70 -2.79 1.62 -28.47
N LEU A 71 -2.65 0.35 -28.83
CA LEU A 71 -3.07 -0.78 -28.01
C LEU A 71 -2.08 -0.99 -26.84
N SER A 72 -0.79 -0.73 -27.06
CA SER A 72 0.25 -0.86 -26.04
C SER A 72 0.03 0.08 -24.85
N HIS A 73 -0.21 1.37 -25.10
CA HIS A 73 -0.50 2.35 -24.03
C HIS A 73 -1.79 2.04 -23.27
N LEU A 74 -2.83 1.56 -23.97
CA LEU A 74 -4.08 1.16 -23.33
C LEU A 74 -3.89 -0.06 -22.43
N GLN A 75 -3.10 -1.05 -22.89
CA GLN A 75 -2.75 -2.22 -22.10
C GLN A 75 -1.92 -1.85 -20.87
N LEU A 76 -0.95 -0.95 -20.99
CA LEU A 76 -0.18 -0.44 -19.85
C LEU A 76 -1.11 0.18 -18.79
N ALA A 77 -2.05 1.03 -19.22
CA ALA A 77 -3.01 1.64 -18.32
C ALA A 77 -3.88 0.59 -17.59
N GLN A 78 -4.28 -0.49 -18.27
CA GLN A 78 -5.01 -1.60 -17.66
C GLN A 78 -4.16 -2.35 -16.63
N THR A 79 -2.91 -2.68 -16.97
CA THR A 79 -1.98 -3.35 -16.05
C THR A 79 -1.75 -2.53 -14.79
N MET A 80 -1.55 -1.21 -14.91
CA MET A 80 -1.42 -0.32 -13.75
C MET A 80 -2.66 -0.34 -12.85
N ARG A 81 -3.88 -0.39 -13.42
CA ARG A 81 -5.12 -0.52 -12.62
C ARG A 81 -5.19 -1.84 -11.86
N GLU A 82 -4.76 -2.93 -12.49
CA GLU A 82 -4.72 -4.23 -11.83
C GLU A 82 -3.70 -4.26 -10.69
N GLU A 83 -2.54 -3.64 -10.86
CA GLU A 83 -1.54 -3.50 -9.79
C GLU A 83 -2.08 -2.66 -8.63
N ALA A 84 -2.72 -1.53 -8.91
CA ALA A 84 -3.35 -0.72 -7.87
C ALA A 84 -4.44 -1.51 -7.11
N ARG A 85 -5.24 -2.31 -7.82
CA ARG A 85 -6.23 -3.19 -7.20
C ARG A 85 -5.58 -4.26 -6.32
N LYS A 86 -4.49 -4.88 -6.77
CA LYS A 86 -3.74 -5.84 -5.95
C LYS A 86 -3.19 -5.20 -4.67
N LEU A 87 -2.74 -3.93 -4.73
CA LEU A 87 -2.33 -3.17 -3.55
C LEU A 87 -3.50 -2.89 -2.59
N GLU A 88 -4.65 -2.53 -3.14
CA GLU A 88 -5.88 -2.29 -2.39
C GLU A 88 -6.30 -3.55 -1.60
N ASP A 89 -6.36 -4.69 -2.30
CA ASP A 89 -6.69 -6.00 -1.72
C ASP A 89 -5.68 -6.40 -0.63
N PHE A 90 -4.39 -6.16 -0.88
CA PHE A 90 -3.32 -6.36 0.09
C PHE A 90 -3.53 -5.52 1.35
N ARG A 91 -3.78 -4.23 1.19
CA ARG A 91 -3.97 -3.29 2.30
C ARG A 91 -5.17 -3.67 3.16
N GLU A 92 -6.31 -3.99 2.55
CA GLU A 92 -7.51 -4.37 3.32
C GLU A 92 -7.34 -5.72 4.01
N ARG A 93 -6.64 -6.68 3.39
CA ARG A 93 -6.32 -7.96 4.03
C ARG A 93 -5.45 -7.79 5.27
N GLN A 94 -4.38 -6.99 5.19
CA GLN A 94 -3.53 -6.72 6.35
C GLN A 94 -4.28 -5.99 7.47
N LYS A 95 -5.12 -5.02 7.12
CA LYS A 95 -5.98 -4.30 8.07
C LYS A 95 -6.92 -5.27 8.82
N GLU A 96 -7.59 -6.18 8.11
CA GLU A 96 -8.52 -7.11 8.75
C GLU A 96 -7.81 -8.16 9.61
N ALA A 97 -6.65 -8.66 9.15
CA ALA A 97 -5.81 -9.56 9.95
C ALA A 97 -5.32 -8.89 11.24
N ARG A 98 -4.87 -7.63 11.15
CA ARG A 98 -4.36 -6.87 12.30
C ARG A 98 -5.45 -6.56 13.33
N LYS A 99 -6.67 -6.22 12.87
CA LYS A 99 -7.81 -5.89 13.75
C LYS A 99 -8.10 -6.97 14.78
N LYS A 100 -7.94 -8.25 14.43
CA LYS A 100 -8.15 -9.38 15.36
C LYS A 100 -7.13 -9.38 16.50
N VAL A 101 -5.86 -9.13 16.18
CA VAL A 101 -4.77 -9.02 17.16
C VAL A 101 -4.96 -7.79 18.05
N GLU A 102 -5.35 -6.66 17.46
CA GLU A 102 -5.63 -5.43 18.21
C GLU A 102 -6.73 -5.61 19.26
N GLN A 103 -7.85 -6.25 18.89
CA GLN A 103 -8.95 -6.53 19.81
C GLN A 103 -8.54 -7.41 20.99
N GLN A 104 -7.71 -8.43 20.73
CA GLN A 104 -7.21 -9.32 21.77
C GLN A 104 -6.26 -8.60 22.72
N MET A 105 -5.33 -7.79 22.18
CA MET A 105 -4.41 -7.00 22.98
C MET A 105 -5.12 -5.94 23.83
N ASP A 106 -6.12 -5.25 23.28
CA ASP A 106 -6.93 -4.28 24.01
C ASP A 106 -7.65 -4.89 25.21
N ALA A 107 -8.19 -6.11 25.06
CA ALA A 107 -8.82 -6.84 26.14
C ALA A 107 -7.81 -7.17 27.25
N LEU A 108 -6.63 -7.67 26.88
CA LEU A 108 -5.56 -8.00 27.84
C LEU A 108 -4.99 -6.76 28.55
N HIS A 109 -4.83 -5.63 27.85
CA HIS A 109 -4.41 -4.36 28.45
C HIS A 109 -5.39 -3.90 29.52
N LYS A 110 -6.70 -3.92 29.23
CA LYS A 110 -7.75 -3.55 30.18
C LYS A 110 -7.81 -4.51 31.37
N GLN A 111 -7.68 -5.80 31.13
CA GLN A 111 -7.65 -6.82 32.19
C GLN A 111 -6.44 -6.61 33.11
N ARG A 112 -5.25 -6.45 32.54
CA ARG A 112 -4.00 -6.19 33.29
C ARG A 112 -4.10 -4.94 34.17
N ALA A 113 -4.58 -3.82 33.62
CA ALA A 113 -4.74 -2.57 34.37
C ALA A 113 -5.75 -2.70 35.53
N THR A 114 -6.90 -3.33 35.26
CA THR A 114 -7.95 -3.53 36.27
C THR A 114 -7.46 -4.41 37.42
N HIS A 115 -6.78 -5.51 37.11
CA HIS A 115 -6.28 -6.44 38.13
C HIS A 115 -5.07 -5.88 38.89
N LEU A 116 -4.19 -5.09 38.27
CA LEU A 116 -3.14 -4.38 39.00
C LEU A 116 -3.73 -3.43 40.04
N LYS A 117 -4.73 -2.63 39.64
CA LYS A 117 -5.42 -1.70 40.55
C LYS A 117 -6.02 -2.45 41.75
N LYS A 118 -6.76 -3.54 41.50
CA LYS A 118 -7.35 -4.39 42.55
C LYS A 118 -6.28 -4.97 43.49
N THR A 119 -5.16 -5.44 42.93
CA THR A 119 -4.04 -5.95 43.73
C THR A 119 -3.45 -4.87 44.64
N LEU A 120 -3.22 -3.66 44.11
CA LEU A 120 -2.70 -2.54 44.90
C LEU A 120 -3.69 -2.05 45.98
N GLU A 121 -5.00 -2.08 45.71
CA GLU A 121 -6.03 -1.78 46.70
C GLU A 121 -6.09 -2.83 47.82
N SER A 122 -5.99 -4.11 47.48
CA SER A 122 -5.91 -5.18 48.49
C SER A 122 -4.62 -5.11 49.32
N LYS A 123 -3.50 -4.71 48.71
CA LYS A 123 -2.24 -4.44 49.42
C LYS A 123 -2.43 -3.34 50.47
N LYS A 124 -3.00 -2.20 50.07
CA LYS A 124 -3.25 -1.07 50.98
C LYS A 124 -4.17 -1.45 52.14
N THR A 125 -5.21 -2.23 51.85
CA THR A 125 -6.16 -2.73 52.87
C THR A 125 -5.46 -3.66 53.85
N TYR A 126 -4.67 -4.62 53.34
CA TYR A 126 -3.87 -5.52 54.17
C TYR A 126 -2.89 -4.76 55.07
N GLU A 127 -2.12 -3.82 54.51
CA GLU A 127 -1.18 -2.98 55.28
C GLU A 127 -1.88 -2.17 56.38
N LEU A 128 -3.10 -1.67 56.12
CA LEU A 128 -3.91 -1.00 57.14
C LEU A 128 -4.31 -1.97 58.25
N LYS A 129 -4.76 -3.18 57.93
CA LYS A 129 -5.17 -4.17 58.93
C LYS A 129 -4.00 -4.71 59.75
N CYS A 130 -2.80 -4.79 59.18
CA CYS A 130 -1.58 -5.05 59.95
C CYS A 130 -1.32 -3.95 60.99
N ARG A 131 -1.44 -2.66 60.60
CA ARG A 131 -1.29 -1.54 61.55
C ARG A 131 -2.37 -1.56 62.63
N ASP A 132 -3.62 -1.82 62.29
CA ASP A 132 -4.73 -1.95 63.26
C ASP A 132 -4.45 -3.07 64.29
N LYS A 133 -3.87 -4.19 63.83
CA LYS A 133 -3.46 -5.32 64.68
C LYS A 133 -2.33 -4.90 65.63
N GLU A 134 -1.27 -4.28 65.12
CA GLU A 134 -0.14 -3.80 65.93
C GLU A 134 -0.60 -2.80 67.00
N GLU A 135 -1.49 -1.88 66.65
CA GLU A 135 -2.05 -0.90 67.59
C GLU A 135 -2.90 -1.60 68.67
N ALA A 136 -3.71 -2.60 68.30
CA ALA A 136 -4.51 -3.37 69.26
C ALA A 136 -3.61 -4.16 70.24
N GLU A 137 -2.53 -4.79 69.74
CA GLU A 137 -1.54 -5.51 70.55
C GLU A 137 -0.80 -4.56 71.51
N GLN A 138 -0.36 -3.40 71.03
CA GLN A 138 0.29 -2.38 71.87
C GLN A 138 -0.65 -1.83 72.95
N ASN A 139 -1.91 -1.56 72.60
CA ASN A 139 -2.91 -1.07 73.54
C ASN A 139 -3.25 -2.11 74.61
N MET A 140 -3.30 -3.40 74.24
CA MET A 140 -3.47 -4.49 75.19
C MET A 140 -2.29 -4.57 76.17
N ASN A 141 -1.05 -4.49 75.67
CA ASN A 141 0.16 -4.53 76.49
C ASN A 141 0.27 -3.33 77.46
N ARG A 142 -0.04 -2.12 77.01
CA ARG A 142 -0.02 -0.91 77.86
C ARG A 142 -1.01 -0.97 79.03
N ASN A 143 -2.11 -1.69 78.84
CA ASN A 143 -3.21 -1.76 79.80
C ASN A 143 -3.19 -3.07 80.64
N ALA A 144 -2.14 -3.89 80.49
CA ALA A 144 -2.05 -5.22 81.10
C ALA A 144 -2.02 -5.20 82.64
N SER A 145 -1.50 -4.13 83.25
CA SER A 145 -1.34 -3.99 84.70
C SER A 145 -2.34 -3.03 85.36
N THR A 146 -3.15 -2.33 84.58
CA THR A 146 -4.05 -1.24 85.05
C THR A 146 -5.53 -1.51 84.80
N SER A 147 -5.87 -2.54 84.01
CA SER A 147 -7.26 -2.87 83.64
C SER A 147 -7.89 -3.91 84.56
N ASN A 148 -9.21 -3.80 84.77
CA ASN A 148 -9.97 -4.87 85.43
C ASN A 148 -10.24 -6.05 84.47
N ALA A 149 -10.65 -7.21 85.02
CA ALA A 149 -10.85 -8.44 84.26
C ALA A 149 -11.78 -8.30 83.06
N LYS A 150 -12.91 -7.58 83.20
CA LYS A 150 -13.88 -7.37 82.11
C LYS A 150 -13.32 -6.50 80.99
N GLN A 151 -12.48 -5.53 81.34
CA GLN A 151 -11.83 -4.63 80.40
C GLN A 151 -10.68 -5.34 79.67
N GLN A 152 -9.96 -6.22 80.36
CA GLN A 152 -8.93 -7.07 79.80
C GLN A 152 -9.50 -8.08 78.78
N GLU A 153 -10.65 -8.70 79.08
CA GLU A 153 -11.37 -9.59 78.16
C GLU A 153 -11.79 -8.85 76.87
N LYS A 154 -12.31 -7.63 77.00
CA LYS A 154 -12.69 -6.80 75.85
C LYS A 154 -11.49 -6.43 74.97
N LEU A 155 -10.35 -6.10 75.59
CA LEU A 155 -9.11 -5.80 74.86
C LEU A 155 -8.59 -7.03 74.12
N PHE A 156 -8.60 -8.20 74.78
CA PHE A 156 -8.22 -9.47 74.18
C PHE A 156 -9.11 -9.81 72.97
N ALA A 157 -10.43 -9.70 73.09
CA ALA A 157 -11.36 -9.94 71.99
C ALA A 157 -11.11 -8.98 70.80
N LYS A 158 -10.82 -7.69 71.08
CA LYS A 158 -10.50 -6.71 70.03
C LYS A 158 -9.19 -7.06 69.30
N THR A 159 -8.15 -7.47 70.03
CA THR A 159 -6.87 -7.90 69.46
C THR A 159 -7.05 -9.15 68.61
N GLN A 160 -7.81 -10.14 69.09
CA GLN A 160 -8.08 -11.36 68.33
C GLN A 160 -8.87 -11.07 67.04
N GLN A 161 -9.86 -10.17 67.08
CA GLN A 161 -10.58 -9.74 65.89
C GLN A 161 -9.67 -9.00 64.89
N ALA A 162 -8.82 -8.09 65.37
CA ALA A 162 -7.87 -7.38 64.52
C ALA A 162 -6.89 -8.35 63.83
N LYS A 163 -6.42 -9.37 64.57
CA LYS A 163 -5.59 -10.45 64.03
C LYS A 163 -6.31 -11.26 62.95
N GLN A 164 -7.55 -11.68 63.19
CA GLN A 164 -8.35 -12.40 62.19
C GLN A 164 -8.58 -11.57 60.92
N ASN A 165 -8.91 -10.28 61.06
CA ASN A 165 -9.10 -9.38 59.92
C ASN A 165 -7.81 -9.19 59.11
N ALA A 166 -6.64 -9.10 59.77
CA ALA A 166 -5.36 -9.04 59.11
C ALA A 166 -5.06 -10.33 58.33
N GLU A 167 -5.31 -11.51 58.92
CA GLU A 167 -5.14 -12.81 58.26
C GLU A 167 -6.09 -13.02 57.08
N GLU A 168 -7.33 -12.53 57.16
CA GLU A 168 -8.29 -12.59 56.06
C GLU A 168 -7.87 -11.69 54.88
N THR A 169 -7.47 -10.45 55.17
CA THR A 169 -7.02 -9.50 54.13
C THR A 169 -5.67 -9.91 53.51
N ASP A 170 -4.80 -10.58 54.26
CA ASP A 170 -3.57 -11.20 53.75
C ASP A 170 -3.88 -12.25 52.68
N LYS A 171 -4.81 -13.18 52.97
CA LYS A 171 -5.24 -14.20 52.01
C LYS A 171 -5.80 -13.58 50.73
N ILE A 172 -6.62 -12.53 50.85
CA ILE A 172 -7.18 -11.82 49.69
C ILE A 172 -6.07 -11.15 48.87
N TYR A 173 -5.11 -10.48 49.52
CA TYR A 173 -3.98 -9.86 48.85
C TYR A 173 -3.12 -10.91 48.12
N MET A 174 -2.75 -12.00 48.80
CA MET A 174 -2.02 -13.12 48.19
C MET A 174 -2.73 -13.70 46.96
N GLN A 175 -4.05 -13.90 47.04
CA GLN A 175 -4.86 -14.38 45.91
C GLN A 175 -4.84 -13.40 44.72
N ASN A 176 -4.99 -12.09 44.99
CA ASN A 176 -4.93 -11.08 43.94
C ASN A 176 -3.53 -10.97 43.30
N VAL A 177 -2.46 -11.09 44.09
CA VAL A 177 -1.08 -11.14 43.58
C VAL A 177 -0.88 -12.34 42.67
N SER A 178 -1.31 -13.53 43.09
CA SER A 178 -1.21 -14.76 42.28
C SER A 178 -1.99 -14.65 40.98
N LEU A 179 -3.22 -14.14 41.04
CA LEU A 179 -4.06 -13.93 39.85
C LEU A 179 -3.45 -12.91 38.89
N PHE A 180 -2.94 -11.79 39.41
CA PHE A 180 -2.27 -10.78 38.60
C PHE A 180 -1.00 -11.33 37.94
N GLY A 181 -0.24 -12.18 38.62
CA GLY A 181 0.92 -12.88 38.06
C GLY A 181 0.55 -13.68 36.80
N LYS A 182 -0.53 -14.46 36.86
CA LYS A 182 -1.02 -15.23 35.69
C LYS A 182 -1.46 -14.33 34.53
N ILE A 183 -2.24 -13.28 34.83
CA ILE A 183 -2.69 -12.31 33.81
C ILE A 183 -1.50 -11.62 33.13
N LYS A 184 -0.45 -11.29 33.91
CA LYS A 184 0.78 -10.70 33.38
C LYS A 184 1.49 -11.68 32.44
N GLU A 185 1.65 -12.94 32.82
CA GLU A 185 2.29 -13.96 31.99
C GLU A 185 1.54 -14.19 30.68
N ASP A 186 0.20 -14.27 30.74
CA ASP A 186 -0.64 -14.42 29.56
C ASP A 186 -0.53 -13.21 28.63
N TRP A 187 -0.55 -12.00 29.19
CA TRP A 187 -0.30 -10.77 28.41
C TRP A 187 1.11 -10.77 27.78
N GLN A 188 2.16 -11.17 28.50
CA GLN A 188 3.52 -11.20 27.96
C GLN A 188 3.64 -12.16 26.78
N LYS A 189 3.07 -13.38 26.92
CA LYS A 189 3.05 -14.37 25.83
C LYS A 189 2.32 -13.82 24.61
N GLU A 190 1.19 -13.15 24.81
CA GLU A 190 0.41 -12.62 23.70
C GLU A 190 1.06 -11.38 23.06
N HIS A 191 1.70 -10.52 23.85
CA HIS A 191 2.47 -9.37 23.34
C HIS A 191 3.61 -9.81 22.44
N ILE A 192 4.34 -10.88 22.80
CA ILE A 192 5.39 -11.47 21.96
C ILE A 192 4.81 -11.92 20.62
N LYS A 193 3.70 -12.69 20.63
CA LYS A 193 3.06 -13.14 19.39
C LYS A 193 2.56 -11.97 18.54
N ALA A 194 1.96 -10.96 19.16
CA ALA A 194 1.50 -9.77 18.46
C ALA A 194 2.68 -9.05 17.78
N CYS A 195 3.81 -8.90 18.47
CA CYS A 195 5.03 -8.34 17.89
C CYS A 195 5.54 -9.15 16.69
N GLU A 196 5.56 -10.48 16.77
CA GLU A 196 5.96 -11.35 15.65
C GLU A 196 5.02 -11.22 14.45
N VAL A 197 3.71 -11.13 14.69
CA VAL A 197 2.71 -10.90 13.62
C VAL A 197 2.90 -9.53 12.99
N PHE A 198 3.09 -8.49 13.79
CA PHE A 198 3.29 -7.12 13.32
C PHE A 198 4.59 -6.97 12.51
N GLU A 199 5.68 -7.59 12.97
CA GLU A 199 6.95 -7.62 12.26
C GLU A 199 6.81 -8.36 10.92
N ALA A 200 6.12 -9.51 10.91
CA ALA A 200 5.85 -10.24 9.67
C ALA A 200 5.02 -9.42 8.68
N GLN A 201 3.99 -8.72 9.14
CA GLN A 201 3.19 -7.82 8.31
C GLN A 201 4.03 -6.68 7.72
N GLU A 202 4.95 -6.12 8.51
CA GLU A 202 5.81 -5.03 8.05
C GLU A 202 6.85 -5.50 7.03
N MET A 203 7.47 -6.67 7.24
CA MET A 203 8.35 -7.30 6.26
C MET A 203 7.62 -7.58 4.94
N GLU A 204 6.39 -8.12 5.01
CA GLU A 204 5.56 -8.39 3.84
C GLU A 204 5.21 -7.09 3.10
N ARG A 205 4.86 -6.03 3.84
CA ARG A 205 4.54 -4.70 3.28
C ARG A 205 5.73 -4.11 2.53
N ILE A 206 6.90 -4.09 3.16
CA ILE A 206 8.14 -3.56 2.56
C ILE A 206 8.46 -4.33 1.27
N ASN A 207 8.42 -5.67 1.32
CA ASN A 207 8.69 -6.49 0.14
C ASN A 207 7.66 -6.27 -0.98
N THR A 208 6.38 -6.20 -0.63
CA THR A 208 5.29 -5.96 -1.59
C THR A 208 5.47 -4.63 -2.31
N LEU A 209 5.69 -3.54 -1.56
CA LEU A 209 5.87 -2.22 -2.16
C LEU A 209 7.12 -2.15 -3.03
N ARG A 210 8.25 -2.71 -2.56
CA ARG A 210 9.48 -2.77 -3.36
C ARG A 210 9.24 -3.47 -4.69
N ASN A 211 8.61 -4.65 -4.67
CA ASN A 211 8.41 -5.45 -5.87
C ASN A 211 7.39 -4.81 -6.83
N MET A 212 6.37 -4.15 -6.29
CA MET A 212 5.42 -3.38 -7.08
C MET A 212 6.10 -2.23 -7.82
N LEU A 213 6.87 -1.41 -7.10
CA LEU A 213 7.57 -0.27 -7.70
C LEU A 213 8.58 -0.75 -8.76
N TRP A 214 9.30 -1.83 -8.49
CA TRP A 214 10.18 -2.46 -9.46
C TRP A 214 9.43 -2.89 -10.74
N THR A 215 8.30 -3.56 -10.57
CA THR A 215 7.47 -4.02 -11.70
C THR A 215 6.94 -2.84 -12.51
N HIS A 216 6.45 -1.80 -11.83
CA HIS A 216 5.98 -0.57 -12.47
C HIS A 216 7.08 0.09 -13.32
N LEU A 217 8.29 0.24 -12.80
CA LEU A 217 9.42 0.81 -13.53
C LEU A 217 9.84 -0.03 -14.73
N ASN A 218 9.79 -1.36 -14.62
CA ASN A 218 10.08 -2.25 -15.75
C ASN A 218 9.02 -2.11 -16.85
N GLN A 219 7.75 -1.97 -16.50
CA GLN A 219 6.68 -1.74 -17.48
C GLN A 219 6.89 -0.43 -18.23
N LEU A 220 7.26 0.65 -17.53
CA LEU A 220 7.58 1.92 -18.18
C LEU A 220 8.78 1.80 -19.11
N SER A 221 9.83 1.07 -18.69
CA SER A 221 11.00 0.83 -19.52
C SER A 221 10.65 0.03 -20.78
N GLN A 222 9.82 -1.00 -20.65
CA GLN A 222 9.34 -1.80 -21.78
C GLN A 222 8.56 -0.94 -22.79
N GLN A 223 7.77 0.02 -22.32
CA GLN A 223 7.01 0.93 -23.19
C GLN A 223 7.92 1.86 -24.00
N CYS A 224 9.04 2.29 -23.44
CA CYS A 224 10.06 3.03 -24.18
C CYS A 224 10.65 2.18 -25.31
N VAL A 225 11.00 0.92 -25.02
CA VAL A 225 11.53 -0.01 -26.02
C VAL A 225 10.53 -0.26 -27.14
N THR A 226 9.27 -0.56 -26.80
CA THR A 226 8.21 -0.77 -27.80
C THR A 226 7.96 0.47 -28.65
N SER A 227 8.05 1.68 -28.07
CA SER A 227 7.93 2.92 -28.84
C SER A 227 9.09 3.08 -29.83
N ASP A 228 10.32 2.79 -29.41
CA ASP A 228 11.51 2.86 -30.26
C ASP A 228 11.44 1.88 -31.45
N GLU A 229 11.00 0.64 -31.18
CA GLU A 229 10.78 -0.38 -32.21
C GLU A 229 9.76 0.08 -33.26
N LEU A 230 8.64 0.69 -32.84
CA LEU A 230 7.63 1.20 -33.76
C LEU A 230 8.13 2.39 -34.61
N TYR A 231 8.99 3.25 -34.04
CA TYR A 231 9.62 4.33 -34.82
C TYR A 231 10.63 3.79 -35.84
N GLU A 232 11.33 2.72 -35.51
CA GLU A 232 12.21 2.01 -36.45
C GLU A 232 11.43 1.39 -37.61
N GLU A 233 10.25 0.82 -37.37
CA GLU A 233 9.39 0.29 -38.44
C GLU A 233 8.97 1.37 -39.45
N VAL A 234 8.61 2.56 -38.96
CA VAL A 234 8.29 3.70 -39.84
C VAL A 234 9.52 4.10 -40.67
N ARG A 235 10.71 4.17 -40.05
CA ARG A 235 11.95 4.50 -40.77
C ARG A 235 12.27 3.48 -41.87
N LYS A 236 12.16 2.19 -41.58
CA LYS A 236 12.32 1.12 -42.58
C LYS A 236 11.32 1.21 -43.72
N SER A 237 10.07 1.61 -43.45
CA SER A 237 9.08 1.84 -44.51
C SER A 237 9.45 3.04 -45.38
N LEU A 238 10.02 4.10 -44.81
CA LEU A 238 10.45 5.28 -45.56
C LEU A 238 11.68 5.01 -46.43
N GLU A 239 12.58 4.13 -45.98
CA GLU A 239 13.74 3.68 -46.77
C GLU A 239 13.36 2.96 -48.07
N GLN A 240 12.14 2.44 -48.16
CA GLN A 240 11.61 1.80 -49.38
C GLN A 240 11.04 2.79 -50.40
N CYS A 241 10.98 4.09 -50.09
CA CYS A 241 10.46 5.09 -51.02
C CYS A 241 11.50 5.43 -52.10
N ASP A 242 11.25 4.97 -53.33
CA ASP A 242 12.05 5.33 -54.50
C ASP A 242 11.35 6.41 -55.34
N ILE A 243 11.92 7.62 -55.28
CA ILE A 243 11.41 8.79 -55.99
C ILE A 243 11.40 8.56 -57.51
N GLN A 244 12.40 7.88 -58.07
CA GLN A 244 12.48 7.65 -59.51
C GLN A 244 11.45 6.63 -59.97
N GLU A 245 11.22 5.57 -59.19
CA GLU A 245 10.14 4.62 -59.49
C GLU A 245 8.76 5.30 -59.44
N ASP A 246 8.50 6.15 -58.45
CA ASP A 246 7.23 6.89 -58.34
C ASP A 246 7.00 7.82 -59.54
N ILE A 247 8.04 8.57 -59.97
CA ILE A 247 7.96 9.44 -61.15
C ILE A 247 7.77 8.61 -62.43
N ALA A 248 8.51 7.51 -62.58
CA ALA A 248 8.36 6.61 -63.73
C ALA A 248 6.95 6.00 -63.78
N HIS A 249 6.40 5.61 -62.62
CA HIS A 249 5.04 5.10 -62.50
C HIS A 249 4.02 6.14 -62.99
N PHE A 250 4.14 7.39 -62.54
CA PHE A 250 3.26 8.48 -62.98
C PHE A 250 3.35 8.74 -64.49
N VAL A 251 4.57 8.84 -65.04
CA VAL A 251 4.77 9.07 -66.48
C VAL A 251 4.14 7.93 -67.29
N ASN A 252 4.38 6.68 -66.90
CA ASN A 252 3.80 5.53 -67.59
C ASN A 252 2.26 5.51 -67.52
N LEU A 253 1.69 5.97 -66.41
CA LEU A 253 0.25 6.00 -66.18
C LEU A 253 -0.46 7.18 -66.88
N ARG A 254 0.24 8.29 -67.14
CA ARG A 254 -0.36 9.57 -67.60
C ARG A 254 0.24 10.16 -68.88
N ARG A 255 1.27 9.56 -69.48
CA ARG A 255 1.87 10.07 -70.73
C ARG A 255 0.82 10.23 -71.84
N THR A 256 0.86 11.37 -72.53
CA THR A 256 -0.08 11.74 -73.60
C THR A 256 0.52 11.71 -75.00
N GLY A 257 1.84 11.53 -75.09
CA GLY A 257 2.61 11.47 -76.34
C GLY A 257 4.10 11.57 -76.04
N ASP A 258 4.92 11.09 -76.97
CA ASP A 258 6.38 11.06 -76.87
C ASP A 258 7.06 12.06 -77.84
N LYS A 259 6.25 12.78 -78.63
CA LYS A 259 6.73 13.72 -79.65
C LYS A 259 6.10 15.10 -79.45
N PRO A 260 6.90 16.18 -79.53
CA PRO A 260 6.34 17.54 -79.53
C PRO A 260 5.54 17.80 -80.83
N PRO A 261 4.63 18.79 -80.83
CA PRO A 261 3.94 19.21 -82.04
C PRO A 261 4.90 19.58 -83.17
N ALA A 262 4.59 19.17 -84.40
CA ALA A 262 5.39 19.50 -85.57
C ALA A 262 5.38 21.02 -85.83
N PRO A 263 6.48 21.61 -86.34
CA PRO A 263 6.51 23.02 -86.71
C PRO A 263 5.52 23.30 -87.84
N VAL A 264 4.87 24.47 -87.78
CA VAL A 264 3.97 24.93 -88.85
C VAL A 264 4.82 25.38 -90.04
N LEU A 265 4.64 24.74 -91.19
CA LEU A 265 5.35 25.07 -92.42
C LEU A 265 4.51 26.02 -93.27
N TYR A 266 5.16 26.93 -94.01
CA TYR A 266 4.49 27.82 -94.95
C TYR A 266 3.99 27.03 -96.17
N GLU A 267 2.69 27.14 -96.45
CA GLU A 267 2.06 26.54 -97.64
C GLU A 267 1.66 27.64 -98.62
N ASN A 268 2.26 27.63 -99.81
CA ASN A 268 1.92 28.56 -100.87
C ASN A 268 0.80 27.98 -101.75
N PHE A 269 -0.32 28.71 -101.84
CA PHE A 269 -1.51 28.28 -102.59
C PHE A 269 -1.26 28.04 -104.09
N TYR A 270 -0.27 28.73 -104.69
CA TYR A 270 -0.08 28.78 -106.14
C TYR A 270 1.02 27.83 -106.66
N THR A 271 1.93 27.34 -105.82
CA THR A 271 3.05 26.48 -106.27
C THR A 271 2.82 24.98 -106.05
N GLY A 272 1.70 24.58 -105.43
CA GLY A 272 1.29 23.17 -105.31
C GLY A 272 2.22 22.28 -104.47
N GLN A 273 3.33 22.79 -103.95
CA GLN A 273 4.23 22.06 -103.07
C GLN A 273 3.67 22.03 -101.66
N ARG A 274 2.84 21.02 -101.36
CA ARG A 274 2.55 20.66 -99.97
C ARG A 274 3.77 19.95 -99.39
N PRO A 275 4.35 20.42 -98.27
CA PRO A 275 5.28 19.61 -97.52
C PRO A 275 4.56 18.32 -97.09
N LEU A 276 5.30 17.22 -96.95
CA LEU A 276 4.77 15.97 -96.37
C LEU A 276 4.42 16.19 -94.89
N SER A 277 3.27 16.80 -94.62
CA SER A 277 2.83 17.11 -93.26
C SER A 277 2.05 15.93 -92.68
N THR A 278 2.63 15.26 -91.69
CA THR A 278 1.96 14.25 -90.84
C THR A 278 1.13 14.93 -89.74
N ILE A 279 0.32 15.94 -90.09
CA ILE A 279 -0.62 16.52 -89.13
C ILE A 279 -1.86 15.61 -89.08
N GLN A 280 -1.86 14.64 -88.18
CA GLN A 280 -3.11 14.03 -87.73
C GLN A 280 -3.77 15.00 -86.74
N MET A 281 -4.79 15.72 -87.19
CA MET A 281 -5.67 16.41 -86.25
C MET A 281 -6.41 15.35 -85.41
N PRO A 282 -6.56 15.53 -84.09
CA PRO A 282 -7.39 14.64 -83.30
C PRO A 282 -8.83 14.76 -83.79
N LEU A 283 -9.44 13.65 -84.17
CA LEU A 283 -10.90 13.57 -84.31
C LEU A 283 -11.50 13.95 -82.96
N SER A 284 -12.32 15.00 -82.97
CA SER A 284 -13.16 15.39 -81.84
C SER A 284 -14.13 14.24 -81.52
N ASN A 285 -13.75 13.37 -80.59
CA ASN A 285 -14.69 12.44 -79.99
C ASN A 285 -15.41 13.15 -78.84
N SER A 286 -16.61 13.65 -79.16
CA SER A 286 -17.64 13.94 -78.18
C SER A 286 -18.04 12.66 -77.46
N ARG A 287 -17.69 12.55 -76.17
CA ARG A 287 -18.56 12.11 -75.06
C ARG A 287 -17.78 12.12 -73.75
#